data_AF-A0A327L425-F1
#
_entry.id   AF-A0A327L425-F1
#
_cell.length_a   1.000
_cell.length_b   1.000
_cell.length_c   1.000
_cell.angle_alpha   90.00
_cell.angle_beta   90.00
_cell.angle_gamma   90.00
#
_symmetry.space_group_name_H-M   'P 1'
#
loop_
_entity.id
_entity.type
_entity.pdbx_description
1 polymer ?
#
loop_
_entity_poly.entity_id
_entity_poly.type
_entity_poly.pdbx_seq_one_letter_code
_entity_poly.pdbx_strand_id
1 'polypeptide(L)'
;MVYAFDTLGYSKRLRDGGVAPEQAEAHAEAARDFIMVELVTKADLAAAVDRIDLTIDGLRTEMELRFDGLRREADAFRRDVDAKIEKLESKLEGKIEKLSLQLTVRLGALMVAGLGALAVILRLH
;
A
#
# COMPACT_ATOMS: atom_id res chain seq x y z
N MET A 1 -26.59 -30.40 2.73
CA MET A 1 -27.63 -31.36 2.30
C MET A 1 -27.79 -31.19 0.80
N VAL A 2 -27.33 -32.16 0.00
CA VAL A 2 -27.51 -32.14 -1.46
C VAL A 2 -28.97 -32.50 -1.70
N TYR A 3 -29.79 -31.55 -2.16
CA TYR A 3 -31.12 -31.87 -2.65
C TYR A 3 -30.94 -32.54 -4.00
N ALA A 4 -30.91 -33.87 -4.02
CA ALA A 4 -30.97 -34.63 -5.25
C ALA A 4 -32.29 -34.32 -5.97
N PHE A 5 -32.24 -34.21 -7.30
CA PHE A 5 -33.44 -34.02 -8.11
C PHE A 5 -34.42 -35.17 -7.86
N ASP A 6 -35.64 -34.85 -7.42
CA ASP A 6 -36.69 -35.83 -7.14
C ASP A 6 -37.38 -36.24 -8.44
N THR A 7 -36.77 -37.20 -9.14
CA THR A 7 -37.28 -37.75 -10.39
C THR A 7 -38.70 -38.33 -10.24
N LEU A 8 -39.03 -38.91 -9.09
CA LEU A 8 -40.35 -39.53 -8.83
C LEU A 8 -41.43 -38.47 -8.58
N GLY A 9 -41.13 -37.46 -7.76
CA GLY A 9 -42.03 -36.32 -7.57
C GLY A 9 -42.26 -35.53 -8.86
N TYR A 10 -41.21 -35.39 -9.69
CA TYR A 10 -41.29 -34.74 -10.99
C TYR A 10 -42.19 -35.51 -11.98
N SER A 11 -41.98 -36.82 -12.12
CA SER A 11 -42.83 -37.65 -12.99
C SER A 11 -44.28 -37.69 -12.51
N LYS A 12 -44.51 -37.76 -11.18
CA LYS A 12 -45.85 -37.70 -10.60
C LYS A 12 -46.56 -36.39 -10.95
N ARG A 13 -45.89 -35.24 -10.84
CA ARG A 13 -46.47 -33.95 -11.26
C ARG A 13 -46.84 -33.90 -12.74
N LEU A 14 -46.03 -34.49 -13.61
CA LEU A 14 -46.33 -34.54 -15.04
C LEU A 14 -47.57 -35.39 -15.31
N ARG A 15 -47.72 -36.53 -14.61
CA ARG A 15 -48.91 -37.39 -14.70
C ARG A 15 -50.17 -36.67 -14.22
N ASP A 16 -50.09 -35.98 -13.08
CA ASP A 16 -51.19 -35.19 -12.54
C ASP A 16 -51.61 -34.06 -13.52
N GLY A 17 -50.70 -33.62 -14.38
CA GLY A 17 -50.94 -32.68 -15.48
C GLY A 17 -51.44 -33.30 -16.79
N GLY A 18 -51.69 -34.62 -16.82
CA GLY A 18 -52.23 -35.33 -17.99
C GLY A 18 -51.18 -35.94 -18.94
N VAL A 19 -49.89 -35.94 -18.58
CA VAL A 19 -48.84 -36.63 -19.36
C VAL A 19 -48.94 -38.13 -19.13
N ALA A 20 -48.82 -38.92 -20.20
CA ALA A 20 -48.86 -40.38 -20.11
C ALA A 20 -47.76 -40.92 -19.18
N PRO A 21 -48.00 -42.02 -18.42
CA PRO A 21 -47.08 -42.51 -17.40
C PRO A 21 -45.65 -42.76 -17.89
N GLU A 22 -45.50 -43.35 -19.07
CA GLU A 22 -44.22 -43.69 -19.69
C GLU A 22 -43.47 -42.44 -20.15
N GLN A 23 -44.20 -41.45 -20.70
CA GLN A 23 -43.61 -40.18 -21.11
C GLN A 23 -43.17 -39.33 -19.92
N ALA A 24 -43.95 -39.34 -18.83
CA ALA A 24 -43.61 -38.62 -17.61
C ALA A 24 -42.34 -39.16 -16.94
N GLU A 25 -42.15 -40.49 -16.95
CA GLU A 25 -40.90 -41.11 -16.50
C GLU A 25 -39.72 -40.77 -17.41
N ALA A 26 -39.89 -40.93 -18.72
CA ALA A 26 -38.84 -40.60 -19.69
C ALA A 26 -38.41 -39.12 -19.61
N HIS A 27 -39.35 -38.20 -19.40
CA HIS A 27 -39.04 -36.78 -19.19
C HIS A 27 -38.27 -36.54 -17.89
N ALA A 28 -38.65 -37.20 -16.79
CA ALA A 28 -37.99 -37.04 -15.52
C ALA A 28 -36.54 -37.58 -15.56
N GLU A 29 -36.33 -38.71 -16.23
CA GLU A 29 -35.00 -39.27 -16.49
C GLU A 29 -34.18 -38.35 -17.41
N ALA A 30 -34.74 -37.91 -18.53
CA ALA A 30 -34.05 -36.99 -19.43
C ALA A 30 -33.66 -35.67 -18.74
N ALA A 31 -34.53 -35.12 -17.89
CA ALA A 31 -34.20 -33.92 -17.10
C ALA A 31 -33.04 -34.19 -16.12
N ARG A 32 -33.02 -35.35 -15.47
CA ARG A 32 -31.93 -35.74 -14.57
C ARG A 32 -30.61 -35.90 -15.34
N ASP A 33 -30.64 -36.59 -16.46
CA ASP A 33 -29.43 -37.03 -17.17
C ASP A 33 -28.83 -35.92 -18.06
N PHE A 34 -29.66 -35.03 -18.60
CA PHE A 34 -29.20 -34.00 -19.54
C PHE A 34 -29.29 -32.57 -19.02
N ILE A 35 -30.14 -32.28 -18.03
CA ILE A 35 -30.30 -30.91 -17.50
C ILE A 35 -29.58 -30.78 -16.16
N MET A 36 -29.86 -31.66 -15.20
CA MET A 36 -29.36 -31.50 -13.84
C MET A 36 -27.84 -31.67 -13.72
N VAL A 37 -27.19 -32.39 -14.64
CA VAL A 37 -25.74 -32.61 -14.66
C VAL A 37 -24.96 -31.32 -14.94
N GLU A 38 -25.53 -30.39 -15.70
CA GLU A 38 -24.88 -29.13 -16.10
C GLU A 38 -25.19 -27.97 -15.13
N LEU A 39 -26.03 -28.20 -14.11
CA LEU A 39 -26.40 -27.15 -13.16
C LEU A 39 -25.39 -26.99 -12.04
N VAL A 40 -25.02 -25.75 -11.77
CA VAL A 40 -24.28 -25.36 -10.57
C VAL A 40 -25.11 -25.68 -9.34
N THR A 41 -24.54 -26.46 -8.42
CA THR A 41 -25.19 -26.80 -7.16
C THR A 41 -24.99 -25.70 -6.12
N LYS A 42 -25.78 -25.73 -5.05
CA LYS A 42 -25.55 -24.85 -3.89
C LYS A 42 -24.17 -25.07 -3.25
N ALA A 43 -23.62 -26.28 -3.35
CA ALA A 43 -22.30 -26.59 -2.82
C ALA A 43 -21.20 -25.93 -3.67
N ASP A 44 -21.35 -25.96 -5.00
CA ASP A 44 -20.43 -25.27 -5.92
C ASP A 44 -20.45 -23.76 -5.69
N LEU A 45 -21.65 -23.18 -5.51
CA LEU A 45 -21.79 -21.77 -5.18
C LEU A 45 -21.16 -21.44 -3.82
N ALA A 46 -21.40 -22.25 -2.79
CA ALA A 46 -20.79 -22.05 -1.48
C ALA A 46 -19.26 -22.10 -1.56
N ALA A 47 -18.69 -23.08 -2.27
CA ALA A 47 -17.26 -23.18 -2.49
C ALA A 47 -16.69 -21.98 -3.27
N ALA A 48 -17.43 -21.43 -4.22
CA ALA A 48 -17.04 -20.22 -4.94
C ALA A 48 -17.07 -18.97 -4.04
N VAL A 49 -18.09 -18.83 -3.18
CA VAL A 49 -18.19 -17.75 -2.18
C VAL A 49 -17.05 -17.86 -1.17
N ASP A 50 -16.81 -19.04 -0.61
CA ASP A 50 -15.71 -19.27 0.34
C ASP A 50 -14.34 -18.90 -0.27
N ARG A 51 -14.13 -19.22 -1.57
CA ARG A 51 -12.92 -18.82 -2.29
C ARG A 51 -12.81 -17.30 -2.45
N ILE A 52 -13.93 -16.63 -2.73
CA ILE A 52 -13.96 -15.16 -2.84
C ILE A 52 -13.64 -14.54 -1.48
N ASP A 53 -14.24 -15.02 -0.39
CA ASP A 53 -13.99 -14.52 0.96
C ASP A 53 -12.52 -14.67 1.35
N LEU A 54 -11.91 -15.83 1.09
CA LEU A 54 -10.47 -16.04 1.29
C LEU A 54 -9.61 -15.07 0.47
N THR A 55 -10.02 -14.77 -0.77
CA THR A 55 -9.30 -13.83 -1.64
C THR A 55 -9.40 -12.40 -1.12
N ILE A 56 -10.60 -12.00 -0.65
CA ILE A 56 -10.85 -10.68 -0.06
C ILE A 56 -10.04 -10.51 1.23
N ASP A 57 -10.02 -11.51 2.10
CA ASP A 57 -9.23 -11.47 3.35
C ASP A 57 -7.72 -11.41 3.07
N GLY A 58 -7.26 -12.14 2.06
CA GLY A 58 -5.88 -12.06 1.57
C GLY A 58 -5.52 -10.66 1.07
N LEU A 59 -6.37 -10.08 0.21
CA LEU A 59 -6.16 -8.73 -0.31
C LEU A 59 -6.18 -7.67 0.81
N ARG A 60 -7.07 -7.81 1.79
CA ARG A 60 -7.13 -6.91 2.95
C ARG A 60 -5.84 -6.95 3.75
N THR A 61 -5.33 -8.15 4.03
CA THR A 61 -4.08 -8.34 4.76
C THR A 61 -2.89 -7.76 3.97
N GLU A 62 -2.84 -7.98 2.66
CA GLU A 62 -1.80 -7.40 1.80
C GLU A 62 -1.84 -5.86 1.82
N MET A 63 -3.04 -5.27 1.73
CA MET A 63 -3.21 -3.83 1.82
C MET A 63 -2.74 -3.26 3.15
N GLU A 64 -3.10 -3.89 4.28
CA GLU A 64 -2.64 -3.50 5.62
C GLU A 64 -1.11 -3.52 5.71
N LEU A 65 -0.46 -4.58 5.22
CA LEU A 65 1.00 -4.68 5.18
C LEU A 65 1.64 -3.61 4.28
N ARG A 66 1.05 -3.31 3.12
CA ARG A 66 1.53 -2.26 2.21
C ARG A 66 1.40 -0.87 2.83
N PHE A 67 0.28 -0.59 3.53
CA PHE A 67 0.10 0.69 4.23
C PHE A 67 1.10 0.87 5.36
N ASP A 68 1.36 -0.17 6.15
CA ASP A 68 2.40 -0.14 7.19
C ASP A 68 3.79 0.06 6.59
N GLY A 69 4.08 -0.58 5.46
CA GLY A 69 5.31 -0.37 4.69
C GLY A 69 5.48 1.09 4.28
N LEU A 70 4.46 1.67 3.63
CA LEU A 70 4.48 3.06 3.18
C LEU A 70 4.63 4.05 4.33
N ARG A 71 3.98 3.78 5.48
CA ARG A 71 4.12 4.60 6.68
C ARG A 71 5.56 4.59 7.21
N ARG A 72 6.21 3.42 7.24
CA ARG A 72 7.61 3.30 7.65
C ARG A 72 8.55 4.02 6.69
N GLU A 73 8.30 3.92 5.38
CA GLU A 73 9.08 4.65 4.37
C GLU A 73 8.94 6.16 4.53
N ALA A 74 7.72 6.65 4.79
CA ALA A 74 7.48 8.07 5.06
C ALA A 74 8.20 8.56 6.33
N ASP A 75 8.17 7.78 7.41
CA ASP A 75 8.89 8.08 8.66
C ASP A 75 10.41 8.08 8.44
N ALA A 76 10.92 7.12 7.66
CA ALA A 76 12.35 7.06 7.32
C ALA A 76 12.78 8.27 6.46
N PHE A 77 11.99 8.62 5.46
CA PHE A 77 12.22 9.80 4.62
C PHE A 77 12.22 11.09 5.44
N ARG A 78 11.25 11.25 6.35
CA ARG A 78 11.19 12.40 7.25
C ARG A 78 12.46 12.53 8.09
N ARG A 79 12.93 11.43 8.69
CA ARG A 79 14.18 11.43 9.47
C ARG A 79 15.40 11.77 8.63
N ASP A 80 15.49 11.29 7.39
CA ASP A 80 16.59 11.64 6.48
C ASP A 80 16.58 13.13 6.12
N VAL A 81 15.39 13.71 5.92
CA VAL A 81 15.22 15.16 5.69
C VAL A 81 15.66 15.95 6.92
N ASP A 82 15.19 15.58 8.11
CA ASP A 82 15.57 16.25 9.37
C ASP A 82 17.10 16.21 9.58
N ALA A 83 17.73 15.04 9.38
CA ALA A 83 19.18 14.90 9.49
C ALA A 83 19.96 15.73 8.45
N LYS A 84 19.43 15.85 7.23
CA LYS A 84 20.03 16.71 6.19
C LYS A 84 19.91 18.19 6.53
N ILE A 85 18.79 18.61 7.13
CA ILE A 85 18.59 19.98 7.62
C ILE A 85 19.60 20.30 8.72
N GLU A 86 19.71 19.47 9.75
CA GLU A 86 20.68 19.66 10.84
C GLU A 86 22.12 19.75 10.31
N LYS A 87 22.47 18.89 9.34
CA LYS A 87 23.80 18.92 8.69
C LYS A 87 24.04 20.22 7.90
N LEU A 88 23.01 20.76 7.25
CA LEU A 88 23.10 22.03 6.54
C LEU A 88 23.26 23.20 7.51
N GLU A 89 22.50 23.22 8.59
CA GLU A 89 22.58 24.23 9.65
C GLU A 89 23.99 24.26 10.27
N SER A 90 24.51 23.11 10.72
CA SER A 90 25.86 23.00 11.26
C SER A 90 26.95 23.47 10.28
N LYS A 91 26.80 23.14 8.98
CA LYS A 91 27.75 23.57 7.94
C LYS A 91 27.68 25.09 7.71
N LEU A 92 26.51 25.69 7.83
CA LEU A 92 26.33 27.13 7.70
C LEU A 92 26.92 27.86 8.91
N GLU A 93 26.64 27.41 10.13
CA GLU A 93 27.23 27.94 11.36
C GLU A 93 28.76 27.93 11.28
N GLY A 94 29.37 26.78 10.95
CA GLY A 94 30.83 26.70 10.83
C GLY A 94 31.42 27.60 9.74
N LYS A 95 30.69 27.85 8.64
CA LYS A 95 31.12 28.83 7.62
C LYS A 95 31.02 30.27 8.13
N ILE A 96 29.97 30.61 8.86
CA ILE A 96 29.77 31.93 9.45
C ILE A 96 30.86 32.21 10.48
N GLU A 97 31.16 31.27 11.38
CA GLU A 97 32.25 31.40 12.35
C GLU A 97 33.60 31.60 11.69
N LYS A 98 33.90 30.80 10.65
CA LYS A 98 35.16 30.93 9.89
C LYS A 98 35.29 32.29 9.22
N LEU A 99 34.21 32.78 8.60
CA LEU A 99 34.20 34.11 7.97
C LEU A 99 34.36 35.22 9.02
N SER A 100 33.67 35.11 10.15
CA SER A 100 33.77 36.04 11.27
C SER A 100 35.21 36.14 11.78
N LEU A 101 35.86 35.00 12.05
CA LEU A 101 37.26 34.95 12.49
C LEU A 101 38.20 35.58 11.45
N GLN A 102 38.04 35.24 10.17
CA GLN A 102 38.86 35.83 9.10
C GLN A 102 38.69 37.35 9.01
N LEU A 103 37.48 37.88 9.20
CA LEU A 103 37.23 39.31 9.22
C LEU A 103 37.88 39.98 10.43
N THR A 104 37.72 39.44 11.64
CA THR A 104 38.35 39.97 12.85
C THR A 104 39.87 40.01 12.72
N VAL A 105 40.48 38.95 12.20
CA VAL A 105 41.94 38.89 11.99
C VAL A 105 42.39 39.93 10.95
N ARG A 106 41.69 40.04 9.82
CA ARG A 106 42.02 41.03 8.77
C ARG A 106 41.87 42.46 9.28
N LEU A 107 40.80 42.77 10.01
CA LEU A 107 40.59 44.08 10.60
C LEU A 107 41.65 44.41 11.66
N GLY A 108 41.98 43.45 12.53
CA GLY A 108 43.06 43.60 13.51
C GLY A 108 44.42 43.86 12.86
N ALA A 109 44.76 43.12 11.81
CA ALA A 109 46.00 43.31 11.06
C ALA A 109 46.05 44.69 10.38
N LEU A 110 44.95 45.15 9.79
CA LEU A 110 44.84 46.49 9.20
C LEU A 110 45.02 47.61 10.25
N MET A 111 44.43 47.45 11.45
CA MET A 111 44.59 48.40 12.55
C MET A 111 46.04 48.50 13.02
N VAL A 112 46.71 47.37 13.22
CA VAL A 112 48.13 47.34 13.62
C VAL A 112 49.02 47.96 12.53
N ALA A 113 48.77 47.64 11.27
CA ALA A 113 49.50 48.23 10.14
C ALA A 113 49.29 49.76 10.06
N GLY A 114 48.05 50.22 10.23
CA GLY A 114 47.71 51.65 10.23
C GLY A 114 48.38 52.42 11.37
N LEU A 115 48.35 51.88 12.59
CA LEU A 115 49.04 52.48 13.75
C LEU A 115 50.56 52.47 13.58
N GLY A 116 51.13 51.39 13.04
CA GLY A 116 52.56 51.30 12.73
C GLY A 116 53.01 52.37 11.72
N ALA A 117 52.24 52.56 10.65
CA ALA A 117 52.52 53.58 9.64
C ALA A 117 52.45 55.01 10.23
N LEU A 118 51.43 55.30 11.05
CA LEU A 118 51.30 56.59 11.76
C LEU A 118 52.48 56.87 12.68
N ALA A 119 52.94 55.87 13.46
CA ALA A 119 54.06 56.02 14.37
C ALA A 119 55.38 56.32 13.64
N VAL A 120 55.61 55.70 12.48
CA VAL A 120 56.79 55.98 11.63
C VAL A 120 56.76 57.41 11.10
N ILE A 121 55.60 57.90 10.65
CA ILE A 121 55.45 59.27 10.13
C ILE A 121 55.69 60.32 11.23
N LEU A 122 55.18 60.09 12.45
CA LEU A 122 55.37 61.00 13.59
C LEU A 122 56.82 61.07 14.07
N ARG A 123 57.63 60.02 13.86
CA ARG A 123 59.05 60.01 14.25
C ARG A 123 59.95 60.73 13.23
N LEU A 124 59.45 60.96 12.01
CA LEU A 124 60.19 61.58 10.90
C LEU A 124 59.97 63.11 10.80
N HIS A 125 58.99 63.68 11.51
CA HIS A 125 58.79 65.12 11.70
C HIS A 125 59.29 65.54 13.08
#